data_AF-A0A7X9E2U5-F1
#
_entry.id   AF-A0A7X9E2U5-F1
#
_cell.length_a   1.000
_cell.length_b   1.000
_cell.length_c   1.000
_cell.angle_alpha   90.00
_cell.angle_beta   90.00
_cell.angle_gamma   90.00
#
_symmetry.space_group_name_H-M   'P 1'
#
loop_
_entity.id
_entity.type
_entity.pdbx_description
1 polymer ?
#
loop_
_entity_poly.entity_id
_entity_poly.type
_entity_poly.pdbx_seq_one_letter_code
_entity_poly.pdbx_strand_id
1 'polypeptide(L)'
;MDEQINNNHSEENQPPKLIPGMNPLTGAFLALAVVFILYQFGGAILTLLIFGLDFEKADVNSIRLLTMGGQILFILLPALLFAKFIYTDVTNTLRVNFPSRKEVFVFIGGLVLLTPLLQNFLYIQNFLFNKLADGISFFNLLREVIDKIDKMVQSTYGDLLKSNSIFEASFIVFVVAVIPALCEETFFRGFVQKSFEYRFKPIWSILLTALFFGIYHFNPYGLLALIALGVYFGFAA
;
A
#
# COMPACT_ATOMS: atom_id res chain seq x y z
N MET A 1 59.11 -27.47 9.57
CA MET A 1 57.98 -28.05 10.31
C MET A 1 57.01 -26.89 10.44
N ASP A 2 56.32 -26.60 9.33
CA ASP A 2 55.50 -25.41 9.16
C ASP A 2 54.04 -25.84 9.17
N GLU A 3 53.37 -25.62 10.28
CA GLU A 3 51.93 -25.83 10.44
C GLU A 3 51.17 -24.67 9.79
N GLN A 4 50.67 -24.90 8.57
CA GLN A 4 49.56 -24.12 8.02
C GLN A 4 48.27 -24.61 8.67
N ILE A 5 47.81 -23.91 9.71
CA ILE A 5 46.49 -24.12 10.29
C ILE A 5 45.44 -23.57 9.32
N ASN A 6 44.64 -24.51 8.84
CA ASN A 6 43.57 -24.41 7.87
C ASN A 6 42.40 -23.57 8.42
N ASN A 7 42.26 -22.32 7.99
CA ASN A 7 41.09 -21.47 8.29
C ASN A 7 39.93 -21.81 7.34
N ASN A 8 39.23 -22.92 7.60
CA ASN A 8 38.08 -23.38 6.82
C ASN A 8 36.82 -23.58 7.66
N HIS A 9 36.49 -22.63 8.55
CA HIS A 9 35.21 -22.63 9.26
C HIS A 9 34.65 -21.23 9.42
N SER A 10 33.79 -20.79 8.48
CA SER A 10 32.71 -19.80 8.71
C SER A 10 31.88 -19.45 7.45
N GLU A 11 31.60 -20.38 6.53
CA GLU A 11 30.64 -20.13 5.43
C GLU A 11 29.27 -20.80 5.60
N GLU A 12 29.02 -21.46 6.73
CA GLU A 12 27.87 -22.36 6.88
C GLU A 12 26.71 -21.75 7.69
N ASN A 13 26.31 -20.50 7.38
CA ASN A 13 25.10 -19.88 7.94
C ASN A 13 24.59 -18.68 7.11
N GLN A 14 24.72 -18.72 5.77
CA GLN A 14 23.97 -17.78 4.94
C GLN A 14 22.59 -18.36 4.62
N PRO A 15 21.49 -17.64 4.90
CA PRO A 15 20.16 -18.08 4.47
C PRO A 15 20.18 -18.33 2.97
N PRO A 16 19.39 -19.29 2.45
CA PRO A 16 19.43 -19.65 1.04
C PRO A 16 19.29 -18.39 0.19
N LYS A 17 20.33 -18.10 -0.61
CA LYS A 17 20.29 -17.00 -1.57
C LYS A 17 19.19 -17.31 -2.56
N LEU A 18 18.03 -16.67 -2.38
CA LEU A 18 16.91 -16.73 -3.30
C LEU A 18 17.43 -16.38 -4.70
N ILE A 19 17.36 -17.34 -5.63
CA ILE A 19 17.77 -17.15 -7.02
C ILE A 19 16.53 -16.70 -7.79
N PRO A 20 16.43 -15.43 -8.22
CA PRO A 20 15.27 -14.96 -8.92
C PRO A 20 15.36 -15.32 -10.42
N GLY A 21 14.24 -15.73 -11.03
CA GLY A 21 14.17 -16.09 -12.45
C GLY A 21 14.27 -14.88 -13.40
N MET A 22 14.03 -13.68 -12.88
CA MET A 22 14.17 -12.38 -13.55
C MET A 22 14.78 -11.39 -12.54
N ASN A 23 15.41 -10.31 -13.00
CA ASN A 23 15.91 -9.26 -12.10
C ASN A 23 14.77 -8.73 -11.19
N PRO A 24 14.87 -8.90 -9.85
CA PRO A 24 13.84 -8.47 -8.90
C PRO A 24 13.45 -7.00 -9.04
N LEU A 25 14.40 -6.14 -9.38
CA LEU A 25 14.15 -4.70 -9.54
C LEU A 25 13.24 -4.41 -10.73
N THR A 26 13.50 -5.05 -11.87
CA THR A 26 12.65 -4.97 -13.06
C THR A 26 11.27 -5.53 -12.76
N GLY A 27 11.22 -6.64 -12.02
CA GLY A 27 9.97 -7.22 -11.52
C GLY A 27 9.15 -6.26 -10.68
N ALA A 28 9.78 -5.58 -9.72
CA ALA A 28 9.14 -4.62 -8.83
C ALA A 28 8.51 -3.46 -9.63
N PHE A 29 9.28 -2.81 -10.51
CA PHE A 29 8.76 -1.70 -11.30
C PHE A 29 7.69 -2.14 -12.30
N LEU A 30 7.83 -3.31 -12.92
CA LEU A 30 6.80 -3.85 -13.81
C LEU A 30 5.51 -4.14 -13.04
N ALA A 31 5.59 -4.80 -11.88
CA ALA A 31 4.43 -5.05 -11.05
C ALA A 31 3.79 -3.75 -10.55
N LEU A 32 4.59 -2.77 -10.14
CA LEU A 32 4.11 -1.44 -9.76
C LEU A 32 3.36 -0.74 -10.89
N ALA A 33 3.82 -0.85 -12.14
CA ALA A 33 3.10 -0.28 -13.28
C ALA A 33 1.82 -1.07 -13.59
N VAL A 34 1.90 -2.39 -13.66
CA VAL A 34 0.79 -3.27 -14.02
C VAL A 34 -0.33 -3.21 -12.98
N VAL A 35 0.01 -3.37 -11.70
CA VAL A 35 -0.98 -3.34 -10.59
C VAL A 35 -1.63 -1.97 -10.50
N PHE A 36 -0.88 -0.88 -10.67
CA PHE A 36 -1.46 0.47 -10.70
C PHE A 36 -2.48 0.62 -11.83
N ILE A 37 -2.14 0.18 -13.05
CA ILE A 37 -3.04 0.26 -14.19
C ILE A 37 -4.29 -0.62 -13.98
N LEU A 38 -4.09 -1.87 -13.55
CA LEU A 38 -5.19 -2.81 -13.31
C LEU A 38 -6.12 -2.31 -12.21
N TYR A 39 -5.58 -1.82 -11.09
CA TYR A 39 -6.41 -1.38 -9.98
C TYR A 39 -7.15 -0.08 -10.31
N GLN A 40 -6.44 0.94 -10.82
CA GLN A 40 -7.07 2.25 -11.07
C GLN A 40 -8.01 2.26 -12.27
N PHE A 41 -7.59 1.67 -13.39
CA PHE A 41 -8.41 1.68 -14.61
C PHE A 41 -9.23 0.41 -14.77
N GLY A 42 -8.68 -0.75 -14.45
CA GLY A 42 -9.42 -2.01 -14.49
C GLY A 42 -10.55 -2.05 -13.46
N GLY A 43 -10.33 -1.50 -12.27
CA GLY A 43 -11.40 -1.29 -11.27
C GLY A 43 -12.52 -0.40 -11.79
N ALA A 44 -12.18 0.76 -12.37
CA ALA A 44 -13.16 1.67 -12.95
C ALA A 44 -13.95 1.03 -14.11
N ILE A 45 -13.27 0.33 -15.01
CA ILE A 45 -13.92 -0.40 -16.12
C ILE A 45 -14.85 -1.49 -15.56
N LEU A 46 -14.41 -2.26 -14.56
CA LEU A 46 -15.23 -3.31 -13.96
C LEU A 46 -16.49 -2.73 -13.30
N THR A 47 -16.38 -1.60 -12.60
CA THR A 47 -17.51 -0.85 -12.06
C THR A 47 -18.51 -0.48 -13.15
N LEU A 48 -18.05 0.09 -14.26
CA LEU A 48 -18.92 0.47 -15.37
C LEU A 48 -19.55 -0.74 -16.08
N LEU A 49 -18.84 -1.87 -16.17
CA LEU A 49 -19.37 -3.09 -16.77
C LEU A 49 -20.48 -3.73 -15.92
N ILE A 50 -20.38 -3.64 -14.60
CA ILE A 50 -21.35 -4.25 -13.67
C ILE A 50 -22.54 -3.32 -13.43
N PHE A 51 -22.30 -2.03 -13.20
CA PHE A 51 -23.33 -1.08 -12.78
C PHE A 51 -23.75 -0.07 -13.86
N GLY A 52 -23.05 -0.03 -15.00
CA GLY A 52 -23.32 0.94 -16.06
C GLY A 52 -22.90 2.37 -15.69
N LEU A 53 -23.44 3.35 -16.44
CA LEU A 53 -23.17 4.78 -16.21
C LEU A 53 -23.91 5.36 -14.98
N ASP A 54 -24.95 4.68 -14.51
CA ASP A 54 -25.74 5.05 -13.32
C ASP A 54 -25.18 4.39 -12.04
N PHE A 55 -23.87 4.10 -11.97
CA PHE A 55 -23.25 3.39 -10.84
C PHE A 55 -23.43 4.10 -9.49
N GLU A 56 -23.68 5.41 -9.48
CA GLU A 56 -24.00 6.18 -8.27
C GLU A 56 -25.30 5.72 -7.58
N LYS A 57 -26.19 5.03 -8.30
CA LYS A 57 -27.45 4.48 -7.77
C LYS A 57 -27.32 3.02 -7.35
N ALA A 58 -26.13 2.42 -7.51
CA ALA A 58 -25.91 1.03 -7.15
C ALA A 58 -26.08 0.84 -5.63
N ASP A 59 -26.52 -0.36 -5.25
CA ASP A 59 -26.57 -0.74 -3.85
C ASP A 59 -25.17 -0.66 -3.20
N VAL A 60 -25.10 -0.04 -2.03
CA VAL A 60 -23.83 0.22 -1.34
C VAL A 60 -23.10 -1.08 -1.00
N ASN A 61 -23.81 -2.15 -0.64
CA ASN A 61 -23.17 -3.44 -0.36
C ASN A 61 -22.57 -4.07 -1.62
N SER A 62 -23.23 -3.87 -2.77
CA SER A 62 -22.69 -4.28 -4.06
C SER A 62 -21.40 -3.53 -4.41
N ILE A 63 -21.34 -2.23 -4.13
CA ILE A 63 -20.11 -1.44 -4.30
C ILE A 63 -19.02 -1.89 -3.32
N ARG A 64 -19.34 -2.12 -2.05
CA ARG A 64 -18.39 -2.68 -1.05
C ARG A 64 -17.79 -4.00 -1.53
N LEU A 65 -18.64 -4.93 -1.96
CA LEU A 65 -18.20 -6.23 -2.48
C LEU A 65 -17.36 -6.07 -3.75
N LEU A 66 -17.68 -5.13 -4.63
CA LEU A 66 -16.87 -4.83 -5.79
C LEU A 66 -15.50 -4.26 -5.39
N THR A 67 -15.43 -3.35 -4.42
CA THR A 67 -14.16 -2.81 -3.90
C THR A 67 -13.30 -3.93 -3.30
N MET A 68 -13.89 -4.83 -2.51
CA MET A 68 -13.21 -6.03 -2.00
C MET A 68 -12.71 -6.92 -3.13
N GLY A 69 -13.57 -7.21 -4.11
CA GLY A 69 -13.24 -8.03 -5.27
C GLY A 69 -12.12 -7.42 -6.11
N GLY A 70 -12.14 -6.10 -6.30
CA GLY A 70 -11.10 -5.35 -7.01
C GLY A 70 -9.74 -5.41 -6.32
N GLN A 71 -9.70 -5.32 -4.98
CA GLN A 71 -8.49 -5.51 -4.19
C GLN A 71 -7.90 -6.91 -4.38
N ILE A 72 -8.74 -7.95 -4.30
CA ILE A 72 -8.30 -9.34 -4.51
C ILE A 72 -7.84 -9.56 -5.96
N LEU A 73 -8.63 -9.12 -6.94
CA LEU A 73 -8.41 -9.41 -8.35
C LEU A 73 -7.27 -8.59 -8.96
N PHE A 74 -7.15 -7.31 -8.59
CA PHE A 74 -6.23 -6.39 -9.25
C PHE A 74 -5.00 -6.05 -8.42
N ILE A 75 -4.96 -6.37 -7.12
CA ILE A 75 -3.76 -6.20 -6.28
C ILE A 75 -3.21 -7.56 -5.85
N LEU A 76 -3.98 -8.33 -5.07
CA LEU A 76 -3.46 -9.58 -4.49
C LEU A 76 -3.11 -10.62 -5.56
N LEU A 77 -4.01 -10.90 -6.50
CA LEU A 77 -3.77 -11.91 -7.53
C LEU A 77 -2.52 -11.58 -8.37
N PRO A 78 -2.35 -10.37 -8.94
CA PRO A 78 -1.12 -10.00 -9.63
C PRO A 78 0.11 -10.09 -8.73
N ALA A 79 0.03 -9.67 -7.46
CA ALA A 79 1.14 -9.78 -6.52
C ALA A 79 1.62 -11.23 -6.36
N LEU A 80 0.69 -12.16 -6.17
CA LEU A 80 0.99 -13.59 -6.07
C LEU A 80 1.55 -14.17 -7.37
N LEU A 81 1.01 -13.75 -8.53
CA LEU A 81 1.53 -14.16 -9.83
C LEU A 81 2.97 -13.66 -10.04
N PHE A 82 3.24 -12.38 -9.82
CA PHE A 82 4.58 -11.81 -9.91
C PHE A 82 5.55 -12.47 -8.93
N ALA A 83 5.13 -12.69 -7.68
CA ALA A 83 5.95 -13.39 -6.69
C ALA A 83 6.32 -14.80 -7.16
N LYS A 84 5.34 -15.57 -7.68
CA LYS A 84 5.56 -16.93 -8.20
C LYS A 84 6.44 -16.97 -9.45
N PHE A 85 6.33 -16.00 -10.35
CA PHE A 85 7.14 -15.97 -11.57
C PHE A 85 8.59 -15.53 -11.33
N ILE A 86 8.83 -14.73 -10.31
CA ILE A 86 10.16 -14.16 -10.03
C ILE A 86 10.92 -14.98 -9.00
N TYR A 87 10.23 -15.46 -7.97
CA TYR A 87 10.85 -16.14 -6.83
C TYR A 87 10.52 -17.62 -6.80
N THR A 88 11.55 -18.43 -6.53
CA THR A 88 11.40 -19.87 -6.34
C THR A 88 10.65 -20.20 -5.04
N ASP A 89 10.83 -19.37 -3.99
CA ASP A 89 10.16 -19.50 -2.70
C ASP A 89 9.27 -18.28 -2.43
N VAL A 90 7.96 -18.48 -2.63
CA VAL A 90 6.95 -17.43 -2.49
C VAL A 90 6.66 -17.11 -1.02
N THR A 91 6.64 -18.12 -0.14
CA THR A 91 6.25 -17.94 1.27
C THR A 91 7.24 -17.06 2.02
N ASN A 92 8.54 -17.34 1.87
CA ASN A 92 9.59 -16.55 2.51
C ASN A 92 9.74 -15.17 1.86
N THR A 93 9.41 -15.05 0.56
CA THR A 93 9.38 -13.75 -0.12
C THR A 93 8.27 -12.87 0.44
N LEU A 94 7.05 -13.40 0.59
CA LEU A 94 5.89 -12.64 1.05
C LEU A 94 5.86 -12.37 2.56
N ARG A 95 6.90 -12.78 3.30
CA ARG A 95 7.05 -12.51 4.75
C ARG A 95 5.84 -12.94 5.58
N VAL A 96 5.31 -14.13 5.31
CA VAL A 96 4.16 -14.68 6.06
C VAL A 96 4.62 -15.14 7.45
N ASN A 97 4.80 -14.17 8.35
CA ASN A 97 5.25 -14.38 9.73
C ASN A 97 4.19 -13.84 10.70
N PHE A 98 3.96 -14.56 11.80
CA PHE A 98 3.10 -14.06 12.88
C PHE A 98 3.90 -13.16 13.83
N PRO A 99 3.47 -11.91 14.05
CA PRO A 99 4.17 -11.00 14.94
C PRO A 99 4.00 -11.43 16.41
N SER A 100 5.00 -11.12 17.23
CA SER A 100 4.91 -11.34 18.68
C SER A 100 3.94 -10.36 19.34
N ARG A 101 3.40 -10.69 20.51
CA ARG A 101 2.50 -9.78 21.27
C ARG A 101 3.14 -8.42 21.56
N LYS A 102 4.47 -8.39 21.74
CA LYS A 102 5.22 -7.15 21.99
C LYS A 102 5.29 -6.29 20.74
N GLU A 103 5.59 -6.88 19.59
CA GLU A 103 5.57 -6.19 18.29
C GLU A 103 4.19 -5.60 18.01
N VAL A 104 3.12 -6.38 18.21
CA VAL A 104 1.74 -5.90 18.04
C VAL A 104 1.45 -4.69 18.95
N PHE A 105 1.84 -4.75 20.23
CA PHE A 105 1.61 -3.63 21.16
C PHE A 105 2.40 -2.38 20.78
N VAL A 106 3.69 -2.52 20.45
CA VAL A 106 4.53 -1.40 20.00
C VAL A 106 4.00 -0.82 18.69
N PHE A 107 3.55 -1.66 17.78
CA PHE A 107 2.96 -1.24 16.51
C PHE A 107 1.65 -0.46 16.72
N ILE A 108 0.73 -0.99 17.51
CA ILE A 108 -0.53 -0.29 17.81
C ILE A 108 -0.25 1.02 18.57
N GLY A 109 0.65 1.00 19.56
CA GLY A 109 1.05 2.20 20.28
C GLY A 109 1.66 3.27 19.37
N GLY A 110 2.52 2.85 18.44
CA GLY A 110 3.09 3.73 17.41
C GLY A 110 2.02 4.33 16.51
N LEU A 111 1.04 3.52 16.04
CA LEU A 111 -0.08 4.01 15.23
C LEU A 111 -0.97 5.02 15.96
N VAL A 112 -1.27 4.76 17.24
CA VAL A 112 -2.08 5.65 18.07
C VAL A 112 -1.40 7.01 18.24
N LEU A 113 -0.06 7.05 18.30
CA LEU A 113 0.70 8.30 18.37
C LEU A 113 0.89 8.97 16.99
N LEU A 114 1.12 8.16 15.96
CA LEU A 114 1.40 8.66 14.61
C LEU A 114 0.16 9.29 13.96
N THR A 115 -1.01 8.69 14.14
CA THR A 115 -2.26 9.16 13.52
C THR A 115 -2.58 10.63 13.86
N PRO A 116 -2.65 11.06 15.14
CA PRO A 116 -2.92 12.46 15.45
C PRO A 116 -1.79 13.38 14.99
N LEU A 117 -0.54 12.93 14.98
CA LEU A 117 0.57 13.71 14.45
C LEU A 117 0.40 13.99 12.95
N LEU A 118 0.05 12.96 12.17
CA LEU A 118 -0.22 13.10 10.74
C LEU A 118 -1.44 13.98 10.46
N GLN A 119 -2.49 13.90 11.30
CA GLN A 119 -3.65 14.79 11.19
C GLN A 119 -3.30 16.26 11.41
N ASN A 120 -2.48 16.55 12.45
CA ASN A 120 -1.98 17.91 12.69
C ASN A 120 -1.09 18.40 11.55
N PHE A 121 -0.22 17.52 11.02
CA PHE A 121 0.60 17.83 9.86
C PHE A 121 -0.26 18.20 8.65
N LEU A 122 -1.28 17.40 8.32
CA LEU A 122 -2.20 17.68 7.22
C LEU A 122 -2.94 19.01 7.40
N TYR A 123 -3.39 19.32 8.63
CA TYR A 123 -4.02 20.60 8.93
C TYR A 123 -3.09 21.79 8.62
N ILE A 124 -1.85 21.73 9.11
CA ILE A 124 -0.84 22.79 8.87
C ILE A 124 -0.50 22.88 7.39
N GLN A 125 -0.26 21.73 6.73
CA GLN A 125 0.01 21.65 5.29
C GLN A 125 -1.08 22.34 4.49
N ASN A 126 -2.35 22.00 4.75
CA ASN A 126 -3.48 22.53 4.00
C ASN A 126 -3.69 24.02 4.28
N PHE A 127 -3.48 24.48 5.52
CA PHE A 127 -3.48 25.90 5.85
C PHE A 127 -2.43 26.68 5.05
N LEU A 128 -1.18 26.18 5.00
CA LEU A 128 -0.11 26.81 4.24
C LEU A 128 -0.38 26.79 2.74
N PHE A 129 -0.88 25.68 2.21
CA PHE A 129 -1.25 25.54 0.80
C PHE A 129 -2.37 26.52 0.41
N ASN A 130 -3.41 26.65 1.24
CA ASN A 130 -4.50 27.59 0.98
C ASN A 130 -4.01 29.03 0.97
N LYS A 131 -3.15 29.40 1.92
CA LYS A 131 -2.55 30.75 1.97
C LYS A 131 -1.69 31.03 0.72
N LEU A 132 -0.98 30.03 0.22
CA LEU A 132 -0.20 30.13 -1.01
C LEU A 132 -1.10 30.26 -2.25
N ALA A 133 -2.18 29.48 -2.29
CA ALA A 133 -3.18 29.49 -3.36
C ALA A 133 -3.89 30.84 -3.49
N ASP A 134 -4.18 31.53 -2.38
CA ASP A 134 -4.81 32.85 -2.40
C ASP A 134 -3.90 33.93 -3.00
N GLY A 135 -2.57 33.76 -2.89
CA GLY A 135 -1.59 34.72 -3.41
C GLY A 135 -1.14 34.48 -4.86
N ILE A 136 -1.34 33.27 -5.41
CA ILE A 136 -0.75 32.87 -6.68
C ILE A 136 -1.76 32.06 -7.52
N SER A 137 -2.10 32.57 -8.72
CA SER A 137 -3.09 31.97 -9.63
C SER A 137 -2.82 30.49 -9.97
N PHE A 138 -1.57 30.11 -10.19
CA PHE A 138 -1.20 28.71 -10.44
C PHE A 138 -1.60 27.79 -9.29
N PHE A 139 -1.35 28.18 -8.04
CA PHE A 139 -1.70 27.39 -6.87
C PHE A 139 -3.21 27.39 -6.61
N ASN A 140 -3.94 28.45 -7.00
CA ASN A 140 -5.40 28.45 -6.97
C ASN A 140 -5.98 27.41 -7.94
N LEU A 141 -5.48 27.36 -9.18
CA LEU A 141 -5.90 26.32 -10.15
C LEU A 141 -5.62 24.90 -9.61
N LEU A 142 -4.44 24.69 -9.01
CA LEU A 142 -4.13 23.40 -8.39
C LEU A 142 -5.08 23.08 -7.24
N ARG A 143 -5.38 24.05 -6.37
CA ARG A 143 -6.34 23.88 -5.27
C ARG A 143 -7.71 23.46 -5.80
N GLU A 144 -8.23 24.13 -6.83
CA GLU A 144 -9.53 23.77 -7.40
C GLU A 144 -9.58 22.33 -7.94
N VAL A 145 -8.49 21.86 -8.57
CA VAL A 145 -8.39 20.47 -9.04
C VAL A 145 -8.32 19.51 -7.87
N ILE A 146 -7.46 19.80 -6.88
CA ILE A 146 -7.29 18.93 -5.70
C ILE A 146 -8.60 18.87 -4.88
N ASP A 147 -9.30 19.98 -4.68
CA ASP A 147 -10.58 20.03 -3.96
C ASP A 147 -11.66 19.21 -4.65
N LYS A 148 -11.67 19.17 -5.99
CA LYS A 148 -12.60 18.31 -6.74
C LYS A 148 -12.29 16.83 -6.52
N ILE A 149 -11.02 16.45 -6.55
CA ILE A 149 -10.58 15.09 -6.27
C ILE A 149 -10.92 14.71 -4.82
N ASP A 150 -10.61 15.57 -3.86
CA ASP A 150 -10.90 15.34 -2.44
C ASP A 150 -12.40 15.13 -2.18
N LYS A 151 -13.27 15.98 -2.74
CA LYS A 151 -14.73 15.80 -2.63
C LYS A 151 -15.22 14.48 -3.21
N MET A 152 -14.68 14.06 -4.35
CA MET A 152 -15.00 12.77 -4.97
C MET A 152 -14.58 11.61 -4.06
N VAL A 153 -13.37 11.68 -3.49
CA VAL A 153 -12.83 10.68 -2.58
C VAL A 153 -13.67 10.62 -1.30
N GLN A 154 -13.95 11.76 -0.66
CA GLN A 154 -14.71 11.84 0.59
C GLN A 154 -16.16 11.36 0.44
N SER A 155 -16.83 11.68 -0.68
CA SER A 155 -18.19 11.18 -0.93
C SER A 155 -18.20 9.66 -1.09
N THR A 156 -17.28 9.11 -1.88
CA THR A 156 -17.13 7.66 -2.08
C THR A 156 -16.87 6.94 -0.74
N TYR A 157 -15.90 7.39 0.06
CA TYR A 157 -15.62 6.78 1.37
C TYR A 157 -16.77 6.97 2.36
N GLY A 158 -17.42 8.14 2.35
CA GLY A 158 -18.57 8.43 3.20
C GLY A 158 -19.71 7.45 2.97
N ASP A 159 -20.00 7.11 1.72
CA ASP A 159 -21.04 6.14 1.39
C ASP A 159 -20.62 4.70 1.74
N LEU A 160 -19.37 4.33 1.48
CA LEU A 160 -18.84 3.01 1.82
C LEU A 160 -18.85 2.73 3.32
N LEU A 161 -18.64 3.74 4.16
CA LEU A 161 -18.48 3.59 5.61
C LEU A 161 -19.78 3.81 6.42
N LYS A 162 -20.88 4.25 5.80
CA LYS A 162 -22.19 4.40 6.47
C LYS A 162 -22.71 3.05 6.97
N SER A 163 -23.05 2.97 8.24
CA SER A 163 -23.59 1.74 8.84
C SER A 163 -24.85 2.01 9.65
N ASN A 164 -25.81 1.10 9.58
CA ASN A 164 -27.04 1.15 10.35
C ASN A 164 -27.06 0.12 11.50
N SER A 165 -26.06 -0.76 11.59
CA SER A 165 -26.00 -1.79 12.62
C SER A 165 -24.57 -2.23 12.95
N ILE A 166 -24.39 -2.89 14.10
CA ILE A 166 -23.08 -3.44 14.51
C ILE A 166 -22.62 -4.55 13.54
N PHE A 167 -23.56 -5.35 13.03
CA PHE A 167 -23.25 -6.40 12.07
C PHE A 167 -22.77 -5.81 10.74
N GLU A 168 -23.46 -4.78 10.24
CA GLU A 168 -23.05 -4.04 9.05
C GLU A 168 -21.69 -3.34 9.26
N ALA A 169 -21.45 -2.75 10.45
CA ALA A 169 -20.16 -2.15 10.77
C ALA A 169 -19.03 -3.18 10.74
N SER A 170 -19.27 -4.37 11.27
CA SER A 170 -18.28 -5.47 11.26
C SER A 170 -17.99 -5.96 9.84
N PHE A 171 -19.02 -6.04 8.99
CA PHE A 171 -18.88 -6.34 7.57
C PHE A 171 -18.07 -5.26 6.83
N ILE A 172 -18.34 -3.98 7.09
CA ILE A 172 -17.58 -2.85 6.51
C ILE A 172 -16.11 -2.94 6.92
N VAL A 173 -15.81 -3.17 8.21
CA VAL A 173 -14.42 -3.32 8.68
C VAL A 173 -13.72 -4.45 7.93
N PHE A 174 -14.39 -5.59 7.75
CA PHE A 174 -13.82 -6.71 7.02
C PHE A 174 -13.52 -6.34 5.55
N VAL A 175 -14.49 -5.74 4.87
CA VAL A 175 -14.42 -5.44 3.43
C VAL A 175 -13.51 -4.26 3.09
N VAL A 176 -13.53 -3.19 3.89
CA VAL A 176 -12.88 -1.91 3.59
C VAL A 176 -11.55 -1.74 4.34
N ALA A 177 -11.32 -2.49 5.43
CA ALA A 177 -10.06 -2.40 6.17
C ALA A 177 -9.25 -3.70 6.11
N VAL A 178 -9.83 -4.85 6.49
CA VAL A 178 -9.06 -6.11 6.63
C VAL A 178 -8.60 -6.65 5.28
N ILE A 179 -9.50 -6.81 4.31
CA ILE A 179 -9.13 -7.34 3.00
C ILE A 179 -8.14 -6.43 2.26
N PRO A 180 -8.35 -5.11 2.15
CA PRO A 180 -7.36 -4.22 1.54
C PRO A 180 -6.01 -4.27 2.24
N ALA A 181 -5.98 -4.27 3.58
CA ALA A 181 -4.73 -4.39 4.32
C ALA A 181 -3.96 -5.66 3.97
N LEU A 182 -4.64 -6.82 3.86
CA LEU A 182 -3.99 -8.07 3.45
C LEU A 182 -3.45 -8.00 2.01
N CYS A 183 -4.24 -7.45 1.08
CA CYS A 183 -3.86 -7.34 -0.33
C CYS A 183 -2.66 -6.40 -0.50
N GLU A 184 -2.73 -5.22 0.11
CA GLU A 184 -1.71 -4.19 0.05
C GLU A 184 -0.43 -4.59 0.78
N GLU A 185 -0.51 -5.22 1.95
CA GLU A 185 0.67 -5.68 2.68
C GLU A 185 1.43 -6.76 1.89
N THR A 186 0.69 -7.71 1.30
CA THR A 186 1.25 -8.75 0.43
C THR A 186 1.97 -8.13 -0.77
N PHE A 187 1.35 -7.14 -1.41
CA PHE A 187 1.93 -6.49 -2.59
C PHE A 187 3.10 -5.58 -2.24
N PHE A 188 2.91 -4.61 -1.34
CA PHE A 188 3.91 -3.59 -1.06
C PHE A 188 5.07 -4.12 -0.22
N ARG A 189 4.83 -4.85 0.87
CA ARG A 189 5.91 -5.27 1.80
C ARG A 189 6.41 -6.65 1.43
N GLY A 190 5.49 -7.56 1.12
CA GLY A 190 5.81 -8.90 0.66
C GLY A 190 6.57 -8.91 -0.67
N PHE A 191 6.04 -8.27 -1.71
CA PHE A 191 6.65 -8.32 -3.03
C PHE A 191 7.55 -7.12 -3.35
N VAL A 192 7.03 -5.89 -3.34
CA VAL A 192 7.75 -4.69 -3.84
C VAL A 192 8.97 -4.33 -2.98
N GLN A 193 8.78 -4.17 -1.66
CA GLN A 193 9.86 -3.81 -0.74
C GLN A 193 10.94 -4.90 -0.72
N LYS A 194 10.52 -6.17 -0.65
CA LYS A 194 11.44 -7.31 -0.72
C LYS A 194 12.26 -7.30 -2.01
N SER A 195 11.64 -6.98 -3.13
CA SER A 195 12.33 -6.86 -4.42
C SER A 195 13.37 -5.73 -4.44
N PHE A 196 13.06 -4.58 -3.84
CA PHE A 196 14.00 -3.47 -3.72
C PHE A 196 15.18 -3.79 -2.80
N GLU A 197 14.99 -4.57 -1.74
CA GLU A 197 16.06 -4.99 -0.82
C GLU A 197 17.15 -5.86 -1.48
N TYR A 198 16.88 -6.47 -2.64
CA TYR A 198 17.94 -7.18 -3.39
C TYR A 198 19.00 -6.23 -3.94
N ARG A 199 18.67 -4.95 -4.15
CA ARG A 199 19.57 -3.99 -4.80
C ARG A 199 19.94 -2.82 -3.90
N PHE A 200 19.02 -2.37 -3.06
CA PHE A 200 19.13 -1.18 -2.25
C PHE A 200 19.28 -1.51 -0.76
N LYS A 201 19.84 -0.56 0.00
CA LYS A 201 19.87 -0.65 1.47
C LYS A 201 18.43 -0.60 2.02
N PRO A 202 18.14 -1.23 3.17
CA PRO A 202 16.79 -1.30 3.73
C PRO A 202 16.05 0.04 3.77
N ILE A 203 16.73 1.12 4.18
CA ILE A 203 16.12 2.46 4.24
C ILE A 203 15.59 2.94 2.88
N TRP A 204 16.30 2.68 1.78
CA TRP A 204 15.88 3.10 0.45
C TRP A 204 14.75 2.22 -0.10
N SER A 205 14.75 0.93 0.23
CA SER A 205 13.66 0.03 -0.11
C SER A 205 12.35 0.45 0.56
N ILE A 206 12.41 0.84 1.84
CA ILE A 206 11.26 1.36 2.60
C ILE A 206 10.77 2.66 1.98
N LEU A 207 11.66 3.64 1.79
CA LEU A 207 11.28 4.96 1.25
C LEU A 207 10.66 4.86 -0.15
N LEU A 208 11.24 4.05 -1.03
CA LEU A 208 10.73 3.89 -2.38
C LEU A 208 9.38 3.17 -2.40
N THR A 209 9.23 2.12 -1.59
CA THR A 209 7.94 1.41 -1.45
C THR A 209 6.87 2.33 -0.88
N ALA A 210 7.20 3.10 0.16
CA ALA A 210 6.29 4.06 0.79
C ALA A 210 5.85 5.18 -0.16
N LEU A 211 6.75 5.65 -1.03
CA LEU A 211 6.42 6.61 -2.09
C LEU A 211 5.36 6.05 -3.02
N PHE A 212 5.56 4.84 -3.54
CA PHE A 212 4.58 4.20 -4.43
C PHE A 212 3.26 3.89 -3.71
N PHE A 213 3.32 3.44 -2.45
CA PHE A 213 2.14 3.25 -1.61
C PHE A 213 1.30 4.52 -1.51
N GLY A 214 1.91 5.68 -1.26
CA GLY A 214 1.20 6.96 -1.23
C GLY A 214 0.59 7.34 -2.59
N ILE A 215 1.31 7.11 -3.70
CA ILE A 215 0.83 7.41 -5.06
C ILE A 215 -0.41 6.56 -5.41
N TYR A 216 -0.45 5.31 -4.99
CA TYR A 216 -1.55 4.38 -5.25
C TYR A 216 -2.89 4.82 -4.66
N HIS A 217 -2.86 5.61 -3.59
CA HIS A 217 -4.08 6.07 -2.92
C HIS A 217 -4.79 7.23 -3.62
N PHE A 218 -4.16 7.85 -4.63
CA PHE A 218 -4.74 8.93 -5.43
C PHE A 218 -5.41 10.04 -4.59
N ASN A 219 -4.80 10.37 -3.44
CA ASN A 219 -5.27 11.41 -2.51
C ASN A 219 -4.20 12.51 -2.39
N PRO A 220 -4.26 13.59 -3.18
CA PRO A 220 -3.20 14.60 -3.19
C PRO A 220 -3.00 15.31 -1.84
N TYR A 221 -4.08 15.64 -1.12
CA TYR A 221 -3.97 16.24 0.21
C TYR A 221 -3.33 15.26 1.20
N GLY A 222 -3.73 13.99 1.15
CA GLY A 222 -3.23 12.93 2.02
C GLY A 222 -1.85 12.36 1.64
N LEU A 223 -1.30 12.69 0.47
CA LEU A 223 -0.15 12.00 -0.12
C LEU A 223 1.04 11.90 0.85
N LEU A 224 1.45 13.02 1.43
CA LEU A 224 2.61 13.03 2.34
C LEU A 224 2.35 12.24 3.63
N ALA A 225 1.13 12.30 4.17
CA ALA A 225 0.75 11.52 5.34
C ALA A 225 0.72 10.01 5.03
N LEU A 226 0.25 9.63 3.84
CA LEU A 226 0.22 8.24 3.38
C LEU A 226 1.62 7.69 3.12
N ILE A 227 2.54 8.51 2.58
CA ILE A 227 3.95 8.13 2.46
C ILE A 227 4.56 7.92 3.84
N ALA A 228 4.33 8.84 4.79
CA ALA A 228 4.84 8.70 6.15
C ALA A 228 4.31 7.43 6.85
N LEU A 229 3.02 7.13 6.67
CA LEU A 229 2.42 5.89 7.15
C LEU A 229 3.01 4.65 6.44
N GLY A 230 3.26 4.75 5.14
CA GLY A 230 3.93 3.71 4.35
C GLY A 230 5.35 3.42 4.84
N VAL A 231 6.10 4.44 5.25
CA VAL A 231 7.43 4.30 5.87
C VAL A 231 7.32 3.58 7.22
N TYR A 232 6.34 3.97 8.04
CA TYR A 232 6.07 3.32 9.31
C TYR A 232 5.78 1.82 9.16
N PHE A 233 4.90 1.46 8.21
CA PHE A 233 4.61 0.07 7.89
C PHE A 233 5.83 -0.68 7.32
N GLY A 234 6.58 -0.06 6.41
CA GLY A 234 7.78 -0.68 5.84
C GLY A 234 8.91 -0.90 6.85
N PHE A 235 9.00 -0.06 7.89
CA PHE A 235 9.91 -0.26 9.02
C PHE A 235 9.47 -1.41 9.95
N ALA A 236 8.16 -1.60 10.11
CA ALA A 236 7.60 -2.65 10.96
C ALA A 236 7.63 -4.05 10.30
N ALA A 237 7.72 -4.10 8.97
CA ALA A 237 7.72 -5.32 8.16
C ALA A 237 9.08 -6.02 8.08
#